data_AF-A0A962Y297-F1
#
_entry.id   AF-A0A962Y297-F1
#
_cell.length_a   1.000
_cell.length_b   1.000
_cell.length_c   1.000
_cell.angle_alpha   90.00
_cell.angle_beta   90.00
_cell.angle_gamma   90.00
#
_symmetry.space_group_name_H-M   'P 1'
#
loop_
_entity.id
_entity.type
_entity.pdbx_description
1 polymer ?
#
loop_
_entity_poly.entity_id
_entity_poly.type
_entity_poly.pdbx_seq_one_letter_code
_entity_poly.pdbx_strand_id
1 'polypeptide(L)'
;MQVTSQSFKSNAGAALRDAALQRALKNLKAGFPGKRAAAIAKLPEFDQLRAAGRDLKNHVLEHLDFYLERFEAKVIEQGGQVHWARDAA
;
A
#
# COMPACT_ATOMS: atom_id res chain seq x y z
N MET A 1 2.70 -23.52 -9.05
CA MET A 1 2.32 -22.35 -9.89
C MET A 1 3.01 -22.50 -11.23
N GLN A 2 2.28 -22.55 -12.35
CA GLN A 2 2.90 -22.70 -13.67
C GLN A 2 3.35 -21.34 -14.20
N VAL A 3 4.62 -21.23 -14.58
CA VAL A 3 5.19 -20.03 -15.17
C VAL A 3 4.85 -20.02 -16.67
N THR A 4 4.07 -19.02 -17.11
CA THR A 4 3.58 -18.90 -18.50
C THR A 4 4.16 -17.67 -19.23
N SER A 5 5.24 -17.10 -18.69
CA SER A 5 5.88 -15.87 -19.16
C SER A 5 6.27 -15.91 -20.63
N GLN A 6 6.72 -17.07 -21.13
CA GLN A 6 7.09 -17.27 -22.53
C GLN A 6 5.90 -17.09 -23.50
N SER A 7 4.66 -17.24 -23.03
CA SER A 7 3.44 -17.10 -23.83
C SER A 7 2.75 -15.73 -23.63
N PHE A 8 3.42 -14.78 -22.98
CA PHE A 8 2.83 -13.50 -22.56
C PHE A 8 2.07 -12.77 -23.67
N LYS A 9 2.66 -12.64 -24.88
CA LYS A 9 2.03 -11.90 -25.99
C LYS A 9 0.69 -12.53 -26.41
N SER A 10 0.63 -13.86 -26.48
CA SER A 10 -0.59 -14.60 -26.82
C SER A 10 -1.63 -14.44 -25.70
N ASN A 11 -1.22 -14.65 -24.45
CA ASN A 11 -2.09 -14.53 -23.28
C ASN A 11 -2.66 -13.13 -23.13
N ALA A 12 -1.83 -12.09 -23.30
CA ALA A 12 -2.26 -10.70 -23.31
C ALA A 12 -3.23 -10.42 -24.46
N GLY A 13 -2.94 -10.92 -25.66
CA GLY A 13 -3.84 -10.78 -26.81
C GLY A 13 -5.21 -11.42 -26.58
N ALA A 14 -5.26 -12.60 -25.93
CA ALA A 14 -6.51 -13.26 -25.55
C ALA A 14 -7.25 -12.49 -24.45
N ALA A 15 -6.55 -12.10 -23.39
CA ALA A 15 -7.12 -11.32 -22.27
C ALA A 15 -7.69 -9.97 -22.74
N LEU A 16 -7.00 -9.27 -23.66
CA LEU A 16 -7.49 -8.01 -24.22
C LEU A 16 -8.79 -8.16 -25.01
N ARG A 17 -9.11 -9.37 -25.50
CA ARG A 17 -10.35 -9.68 -26.25
C ARG A 17 -11.43 -10.31 -25.37
N ASP A 18 -11.15 -10.60 -24.11
CA ASP A 18 -12.12 -11.16 -23.18
C ASP A 18 -13.12 -10.08 -22.73
N ALA A 19 -14.36 -10.17 -23.23
CA ALA A 19 -15.43 -9.22 -22.92
C ALA A 19 -15.84 -9.20 -21.44
N ALA A 20 -15.75 -10.34 -20.74
CA ALA A 20 -16.04 -10.40 -19.32
C ALA A 20 -14.95 -9.67 -18.52
N LEU A 21 -13.68 -9.90 -18.87
CA LEU A 21 -12.54 -9.19 -18.28
C LEU A 21 -12.60 -7.69 -18.56
N GLN A 22 -12.88 -7.28 -19.80
CA GLN A 22 -13.06 -5.87 -20.17
C GLN A 22 -14.14 -5.19 -19.33
N ARG A 23 -15.31 -5.83 -19.17
CA ARG A 23 -16.40 -5.30 -18.35
C ARG A 23 -16.02 -5.21 -16.87
N ALA A 24 -15.35 -6.23 -16.33
CA ALA A 24 -14.85 -6.20 -14.96
C ALA A 24 -13.88 -5.04 -14.75
N LEU A 25 -12.86 -4.89 -15.61
CA LEU A 25 -11.88 -3.79 -15.51
C LEU A 25 -12.54 -2.41 -15.64
N LYS A 26 -13.53 -2.25 -16.53
CA LYS A 26 -14.30 -1.01 -16.67
C LYS A 26 -15.05 -0.67 -15.38
N ASN A 27 -15.68 -1.66 -14.76
CA ASN A 27 -16.40 -1.49 -13.50
C ASN A 27 -15.45 -1.16 -12.34
N LEU A 28 -14.26 -1.76 -12.29
CA LEU A 28 -13.24 -1.43 -11.27
C LEU A 28 -12.78 0.02 -11.41
N LYS A 29 -12.55 0.49 -12.64
CA LYS A 29 -12.10 1.86 -12.92
C LYS A 29 -13.09 2.91 -12.40
N ALA A 30 -14.39 2.68 -12.50
CA ALA A 30 -15.42 3.62 -12.03
C ALA A 30 -15.85 3.36 -10.57
N GLY A 31 -15.95 2.10 -10.18
CA GLY A 31 -16.54 1.67 -8.91
C GLY A 31 -15.69 2.03 -7.69
N PHE A 32 -14.37 1.81 -7.74
CA PHE A 32 -13.52 2.13 -6.59
C PHE A 32 -13.40 3.63 -6.32
N PRO A 33 -13.17 4.51 -7.32
CA PRO A 33 -13.13 5.95 -7.07
C PRO A 33 -14.46 6.47 -6.53
N GLY A 34 -15.60 6.00 -7.07
CA GLY A 34 -16.93 6.39 -6.60
C GLY A 34 -17.18 5.95 -5.15
N LYS A 35 -16.89 4.69 -4.80
CA LYS A 35 -17.03 4.19 -3.42
C LYS A 35 -16.11 4.94 -2.45
N ARG A 36 -14.88 5.24 -2.85
CA ARG A 36 -13.94 6.03 -2.05
C ARG A 36 -14.46 7.45 -1.84
N ALA A 37 -14.94 8.12 -2.88
CA ALA A 37 -15.51 9.46 -2.77
C ALA A 37 -16.73 9.49 -1.84
N ALA A 38 -17.62 8.50 -1.95
CA ALA A 38 -18.77 8.37 -1.06
C ALA A 38 -18.37 8.11 0.41
N ALA A 39 -17.30 7.34 0.65
CA ALA A 39 -16.77 7.14 1.99
C ALA A 39 -16.16 8.42 2.57
N ILE A 40 -15.40 9.18 1.76
CA ILE A 40 -14.84 10.48 2.15
C ILE A 40 -15.96 11.48 2.47
N ALA A 41 -16.99 11.56 1.63
CA ALA A 41 -18.12 12.46 1.86
C ALA A 41 -18.89 12.16 3.17
N LYS A 42 -18.81 10.93 3.68
CA LYS A 42 -19.39 10.53 4.98
C LYS A 42 -18.50 10.85 6.18
N LEU A 43 -17.27 11.32 5.95
CA LEU A 43 -16.30 11.65 6.99
C LEU A 43 -15.85 13.10 6.83
N PRO A 44 -16.59 14.08 7.38
CA PRO A 44 -16.32 15.52 7.20
C PRO A 44 -14.88 15.94 7.56
N GLU A 45 -14.27 15.26 8.53
CA GLU A 45 -12.91 15.50 9.01
C GLU A 45 -11.81 14.77 8.20
N PHE A 46 -12.15 14.09 7.10
CA PHE A 46 -11.23 13.24 6.34
C PHE A 46 -9.90 13.95 5.98
N ASP A 47 -9.98 15.18 5.48
CA ASP A 47 -8.77 15.93 5.08
C ASP A 47 -7.92 16.34 6.29
N GLN A 48 -8.55 16.64 7.44
CA GLN A 48 -7.83 16.93 8.68
C GLN A 48 -7.11 15.68 9.20
N LEU A 49 -7.76 14.52 9.19
CA LEU A 49 -7.14 13.25 9.56
C LEU A 49 -5.99 12.88 8.62
N ARG A 50 -6.14 13.14 7.32
CA ARG A 50 -5.07 12.94 6.34
C ARG A 50 -3.88 13.87 6.62
N ALA A 51 -4.14 15.13 6.95
CA ALA A 51 -3.11 16.09 7.32
C ALA A 51 -2.38 15.65 8.60
N ALA A 52 -3.11 15.33 9.66
CA ALA A 52 -2.54 14.82 10.91
C ALA A 52 -1.69 13.56 10.70
N GLY A 53 -2.16 12.63 9.86
CA GLY A 53 -1.40 11.42 9.53
C GLY A 53 -0.12 11.70 8.73
N ARG A 54 -0.12 12.70 7.85
CA ARG A 54 1.10 13.16 7.16
C ARG A 54 2.07 13.80 8.15
N ASP A 55 1.58 14.68 9.00
CA ASP A 55 2.41 15.43 9.94
C ASP A 55 3.04 14.48 10.98
N LEU A 56 2.29 13.46 11.44
CA LEU A 56 2.84 12.37 12.27
C LEU A 56 3.93 11.58 11.56
N LYS A 57 3.74 11.25 10.27
CA LYS A 57 4.78 10.54 9.50
C LYS A 57 6.05 11.38 9.38
N ASN A 58 5.91 12.67 9.10
CA ASN A 58 7.04 13.57 9.03
C ASN A 58 7.77 13.62 10.37
N HIS A 59 7.05 13.78 11.48
CA HIS A 59 7.64 13.74 12.82
C HIS A 59 8.38 12.42 13.10
N VAL A 60 7.78 11.28 12.76
CA VAL A 60 8.46 9.97 12.94
C VAL A 60 9.71 9.85 12.08
N LEU A 61 9.70 10.38 10.86
CA LEU A 61 10.89 10.38 10.00
C LEU A 61 11.97 11.36 10.51
N GLU A 62 11.58 12.49 11.06
CA GLU A 62 12.49 13.48 11.66
C GLU A 62 13.16 12.96 12.95
N HIS A 63 12.50 12.05 13.66
CA HIS A 63 13.00 11.42 14.89
C HIS A 63 13.18 9.91 14.73
N LEU A 64 13.57 9.50 13.52
CA LEU A 64 13.61 8.09 13.16
C LEU A 64 14.56 7.30 14.05
N ASP A 65 15.72 7.87 14.39
CA ASP A 65 16.69 7.35 15.34
C ASP A 65 16.05 6.94 16.68
N PHE A 66 15.30 7.85 17.31
CA PHE A 66 14.62 7.59 18.57
C PHE A 66 13.56 6.50 18.45
N TYR A 67 12.74 6.55 17.41
CA TYR A 67 11.65 5.57 17.23
C TYR A 67 12.17 4.18 16.88
N LEU A 68 13.32 4.10 16.19
CA LEU A 68 14.01 2.87 15.84
C LEU A 68 14.54 2.14 17.08
N GLU A 69 15.21 2.84 17.99
CA GLU A 69 15.67 2.26 19.27
C GLU A 69 14.49 1.81 20.15
N ARG A 70 13.43 2.63 20.23
CA ARG A 70 12.21 2.27 20.97
C ARG A 70 11.53 1.03 20.39
N PHE A 71 11.50 0.91 19.06
CA PHE A 71 10.97 -0.25 18.38
C PHE A 71 11.79 -1.50 18.71
N GLU A 72 13.12 -1.43 18.62
CA GLU A 72 13.99 -2.55 18.98
C GLU A 72 13.79 -3.01 20.42
N ALA A 73 13.76 -2.08 21.38
CA ALA A 73 13.54 -2.43 22.78
C ALA A 73 12.23 -3.23 22.97
N LYS A 74 11.16 -2.85 22.25
CA LYS A 74 9.87 -3.56 22.30
C LYS A 74 9.89 -4.91 21.59
N VAL A 75 10.63 -5.03 20.50
CA VAL A 75 10.82 -6.33 19.82
C VAL A 75 11.57 -7.30 20.73
N ILE A 76 12.65 -6.86 21.37
CA ILE A 76 13.44 -7.67 22.31
C ILE A 76 12.58 -8.09 23.51
N GLU A 77 11.80 -7.18 24.09
CA GLU A 77 10.87 -7.49 25.19
C GLU A 77 9.86 -8.58 24.82
N GLN A 78 9.43 -8.61 23.54
CA GLN A 78 8.51 -9.62 23.02
C GLN A 78 9.20 -10.90 22.53
N GLY A 79 10.51 -11.05 22.79
CA GLY A 79 11.30 -12.23 22.42
C GLY A 79 11.76 -12.26 20.97
N GLY A 80 11.64 -11.15 20.25
CA GLY A 80 12.17 -10.99 18.89
C GLY A 80 13.63 -10.54 18.88
N GLN A 81 14.22 -10.54 17.68
CA GLN A 81 15.57 -10.03 17.43
C GLN A 81 15.51 -8.99 16.30
N VAL A 82 16.20 -7.86 16.50
CA VAL A 82 16.39 -6.83 15.47
C VAL A 82 17.80 -6.97 14.90
N HIS A 83 17.90 -6.93 13.58
CA HIS A 83 19.18 -6.88 12.87
C HIS A 83 19.31 -5.52 12.18
N TRP A 84 20.26 -4.72 12.64
CA TRP A 84 20.56 -3.42 12.03
C TRP A 84 21.45 -3.60 10.79
N ALA A 85 21.03 -3.00 9.68
CA ALA A 85 21.93 -2.75 8.56
C ALA A 85 22.94 -1.67 8.96
N ARG A 86 24.23 -1.91 8.71
CA ARG A 86 25.31 -0.97 9.08
C ARG A 86 25.31 0.28 8.21
N ASP A 87 24.96 0.12 6.94
CA ASP A 87 24.87 1.19 5.95
C ASP A 87 23.75 0.87 4.94
N ALA A 88 23.46 1.84 4.07
CA ALA A 88 22.44 1.76 3.03
C ALA A 88 23.04 1.57 1.62
N ALA A 89 24.29 1.09 1.53
CA ALA A 89 25.04 1.00 0.28
C ALA A 89 24.48 -0.02 -0.72
#